data_AF-A0A8T7L1B6-F1
#
_entry.id   AF-A0A8T7L1B6-F1
#
_cell.length_a   1.000
_cell.length_b   1.000
_cell.length_c   1.000
_cell.angle_alpha   90.00
_cell.angle_beta   90.00
_cell.angle_gamma   90.00
#
_symmetry.space_group_name_H-M   'P 1'
#
loop_
_entity.id
_entity.type
_entity.pdbx_description
1 polymer ?
#
loop_
_entity_poly.entity_id
_entity_poly.type
_entity_poly.pdbx_seq_one_letter_code
_entity_poly.pdbx_strand_id
1 'polypeptide(L)'
;MPTSIRLLILGDILAIALVTFVGFATHGEADLSFLPRMAASFFPVTVAWFLLAPFLGLFQRELTSTPKQLWRPALAMVFAAPFAAVLRGFLLNAPIIPIFAVVFASTSALGMFLWRGIYVLLLNRREQ
;
A
#
# COMPACT_ATOMS: atom_id res chain seq x y z
N MET A 1 24.15 6.31 -7.31
CA MET A 1 24.01 4.88 -6.95
C MET A 1 22.67 4.38 -7.47
N PRO A 2 22.57 3.19 -8.08
CA PRO A 2 21.27 2.62 -8.42
C PRO A 2 20.45 2.54 -7.13
N THR A 3 19.27 3.16 -7.12
CA THR A 3 18.40 3.08 -5.94
C THR A 3 18.03 1.63 -5.73
N SER A 4 18.39 1.10 -4.57
CA SER A 4 18.24 -0.32 -4.32
C SER A 4 16.75 -0.64 -4.25
N ILE A 5 16.33 -1.71 -4.92
CA ILE A 5 14.98 -2.29 -4.80
C ILE A 5 14.57 -2.47 -3.32
N ARG A 6 15.55 -2.65 -2.42
CA ARG A 6 15.36 -2.71 -0.97
C ARG A 6 14.76 -1.43 -0.38
N LEU A 7 15.23 -0.26 -0.80
CA LEU A 7 14.67 1.03 -0.35
C LEU A 7 13.23 1.20 -0.81
N LEU A 8 12.93 0.76 -2.04
CA LEU A 8 11.58 0.80 -2.59
C LEU A 8 10.63 -0.14 -1.82
N ILE A 9 11.06 -1.39 -1.59
CA ILE A 9 10.30 -2.38 -0.81
C ILE A 9 10.05 -1.87 0.62
N LEU A 10 11.10 -1.39 1.29
CA LEU A 10 10.96 -0.86 2.65
C LEU A 10 10.02 0.34 2.68
N GLY A 11 10.15 1.23 1.71
CA GLY A 11 9.27 2.37 1.54
C GLY A 11 7.81 1.99 1.31
N ASP A 12 7.54 0.98 0.48
CA ASP A 12 6.19 0.47 0.27
C ASP A 12 5.60 -0.08 1.57
N ILE A 13 6.37 -0.87 2.33
CA ILE A 13 5.94 -1.43 3.62
C ILE A 13 5.58 -0.29 4.59
N LEU A 14 6.45 0.73 4.68
CA LEU A 14 6.23 1.89 5.56
C LEU A 14 5.03 2.72 5.12
N ALA A 15 4.83 2.93 3.82
CA ALA A 15 3.68 3.65 3.29
C ALA A 15 2.37 2.91 3.60
N ILE A 16 2.36 1.59 3.41
CA ILE A 16 1.22 0.73 3.76
C ILE A 16 0.94 0.77 5.27
N ALA A 17 1.98 0.67 6.10
CA ALA A 17 1.85 0.76 7.55
C ALA A 17 1.27 2.12 7.97
N LEU A 18 1.78 3.21 7.40
CA LEU A 18 1.31 4.57 7.69
C LEU A 18 -0.15 4.77 7.30
N VAL A 19 -0.56 4.37 6.09
CA VAL A 19 -1.95 4.49 5.65
C VAL A 19 -2.87 3.66 6.55
N THR A 20 -2.45 2.43 6.89
CA THR A 20 -3.23 1.57 7.79
C THR A 20 -3.39 2.22 9.15
N PHE A 21 -2.30 2.73 9.73
CA PHE A 21 -2.31 3.44 11.02
C PHE A 21 -3.23 4.67 10.98
N VAL A 22 -3.13 5.51 9.95
CA VAL A 22 -3.98 6.69 9.78
C VAL A 22 -5.45 6.29 9.71
N GLY A 23 -5.80 5.20 9.00
CA GLY A 23 -7.16 4.68 8.98
C GLY A 23 -7.70 4.37 10.38
N PHE A 24 -6.93 3.69 11.22
CA PHE A 24 -7.31 3.41 12.62
C PHE A 24 -7.39 4.68 13.47
N ALA A 25 -6.46 5.62 13.29
CA ALA A 25 -6.48 6.91 13.98
C ALA A 25 -7.76 7.72 13.64
N THR A 26 -8.23 7.68 12.40
CA THR A 26 -9.48 8.36 12.00
C THR A 26 -10.74 7.76 12.62
N HIS A 27 -10.68 6.51 13.09
CA HIS A 27 -11.77 5.86 13.84
C HIS A 27 -11.73 6.17 15.35
N GLY A 28 -10.79 7.02 15.81
CA GLY A 28 -10.65 7.37 17.22
C GLY A 28 -10.09 6.25 18.10
N GLU A 29 -9.42 5.25 17.49
CA GLU A 29 -8.79 4.16 18.23
C GLU A 29 -7.48 4.64 18.87
N ALA A 30 -7.55 5.07 20.14
CA ALA A 30 -6.42 5.68 20.86
C ALA A 30 -5.66 4.71 21.79
N ASP A 31 -6.17 3.51 22.01
CA ASP A 31 -5.58 2.51 22.92
C ASP A 31 -4.90 1.36 22.14
N LEU A 32 -3.80 0.82 22.67
CA LEU A 32 -2.97 -0.23 22.05
C LEU A 32 -3.74 -1.52 21.69
N SER A 33 -4.94 -1.71 22.23
CA SER A 33 -5.88 -2.75 21.80
C SER A 33 -6.24 -2.69 20.30
N PHE A 34 -5.95 -1.60 19.59
CA PHE A 34 -6.12 -1.52 18.13
C PHE A 34 -5.08 -2.34 17.35
N LEU A 35 -3.93 -2.66 17.93
CA LEU A 35 -2.78 -3.26 17.22
C LEU A 35 -3.11 -4.60 16.53
N PRO A 36 -3.82 -5.56 17.16
CA PRO A 36 -4.20 -6.80 16.49
C PRO A 36 -5.13 -6.57 15.29
N ARG A 37 -6.06 -5.62 15.40
CA ARG A 37 -6.97 -5.26 14.29
C ARG A 37 -6.22 -4.56 13.16
N MET A 38 -5.27 -3.69 13.51
CA MET A 38 -4.39 -3.05 12.53
C MET A 38 -3.55 -4.09 11.82
N ALA A 39 -2.95 -5.03 12.55
CA ALA A 39 -2.17 -6.14 11.98
C ALA A 39 -3.02 -6.99 11.01
N ALA A 40 -4.27 -7.26 11.37
CA ALA A 40 -5.23 -7.99 10.53
C ALA A 40 -5.66 -7.23 9.25
N SER A 41 -5.35 -5.93 9.12
CA SER A 41 -5.51 -5.17 7.88
C SER A 41 -4.18 -4.99 7.15
N PHE A 42 -3.12 -4.66 7.88
CA PHE A 42 -1.77 -4.42 7.40
C PHE A 42 -1.18 -5.66 6.70
N PHE A 43 -1.13 -6.81 7.38
CA PHE A 43 -0.50 -8.00 6.81
C PHE A 43 -1.20 -8.47 5.53
N PRO A 44 -2.54 -8.59 5.48
CA PRO A 44 -3.22 -8.95 4.24
C PRO A 44 -2.94 -8.00 3.07
N VAL A 45 -2.94 -6.68 3.29
CA VAL A 45 -2.69 -5.72 2.20
C VAL A 45 -1.23 -5.70 1.77
N THR A 46 -0.29 -5.88 2.70
CA THR A 46 1.13 -6.03 2.36
C THR A 46 1.35 -7.29 1.52
N VAL A 47 0.76 -8.42 1.91
CA VAL A 47 0.84 -9.68 1.14
C VAL A 47 0.20 -9.50 -0.24
N ALA A 48 -1.02 -8.94 -0.31
CA ALA A 48 -1.71 -8.68 -1.56
C ALA A 48 -0.93 -7.73 -2.48
N TRP A 49 -0.32 -6.68 -1.91
CA TRP A 49 0.52 -5.74 -2.63
C TRP A 49 1.71 -6.45 -3.28
N PHE A 50 2.51 -7.19 -2.50
CA PHE A 50 3.68 -7.86 -3.04
C PHE A 50 3.36 -9.05 -3.95
N LEU A 51 2.16 -9.61 -3.84
CA LEU A 51 1.66 -10.59 -4.79
C LEU A 51 1.36 -9.95 -6.16
N LEU A 52 0.71 -8.79 -6.19
CA LEU A 52 0.24 -8.16 -7.44
C LEU A 52 1.27 -7.20 -8.07
N ALA A 53 2.04 -6.49 -7.26
CA ALA A 53 2.98 -5.46 -7.69
C ALA A 53 3.98 -5.91 -8.79
N PRO A 54 4.55 -7.14 -8.76
CA PRO A 54 5.45 -7.61 -9.83
C PRO A 54 4.76 -7.69 -11.19
N PHE A 55 3.50 -8.13 -11.24
CA PHE A 55 2.73 -8.27 -12.49
C PHE A 55 2.41 -6.91 -13.13
N LEU A 56 2.36 -5.84 -12.33
CA LEU A 56 2.24 -4.46 -12.81
C LEU A 56 3.60 -3.78 -13.05
N GLY A 57 4.71 -4.51 -12.92
CA GLY A 57 6.06 -3.99 -13.15
C GLY A 57 6.51 -2.95 -12.10
N LEU A 58 5.94 -2.97 -10.90
CA LEU A 58 6.22 -1.96 -9.86
C LEU A 58 7.60 -2.08 -9.20
N PHE A 59 8.40 -3.04 -9.66
CA PHE A 59 9.80 -3.22 -9.30
C PHE A 59 10.74 -3.19 -10.52
N GLN A 60 10.22 -2.88 -11.72
CA GLN A 60 11.02 -2.65 -12.92
C GLN A 60 11.48 -1.19 -12.94
N ARG A 61 12.79 -0.97 -13.01
CA ARG A 61 13.40 0.36 -12.84
C ARG A 61 12.83 1.37 -13.83
N GLU A 62 12.71 0.96 -15.09
CA GLU A 62 12.24 1.75 -16.23
C GLU A 62 10.86 2.35 -15.96
N LEU A 63 9.98 1.57 -15.31
CA LEU A 63 8.64 2.01 -14.95
C LEU A 63 8.65 2.84 -13.66
N THR A 64 9.37 2.39 -12.63
CA THR A 64 9.39 3.09 -11.33
C THR A 64 10.07 4.45 -11.35
N SER A 65 10.94 4.72 -12.32
CA SER A 65 11.56 6.04 -12.51
C SER A 65 10.75 6.97 -13.42
N THR A 66 9.62 6.51 -13.98
CA THR A 66 8.83 7.27 -14.95
C THR A 66 7.59 7.88 -14.28
N PRO A 67 7.49 9.22 -14.11
CA PRO A 67 6.33 9.87 -13.47
C PRO A 67 4.98 9.54 -14.13
N LYS A 68 4.97 9.38 -15.45
CA LYS A 68 3.77 9.00 -16.23
C LYS A 68 3.22 7.61 -15.87
N GLN A 69 3.97 6.78 -15.13
CA GLN A 69 3.57 5.43 -14.71
C GLN A 69 3.05 5.39 -13.26
N LEU A 70 2.91 6.54 -12.57
CA LEU A 70 2.42 6.61 -11.18
C LEU A 70 0.97 6.12 -11.00
N TRP A 71 0.20 5.99 -12.08
CA TRP A 71 -1.12 5.36 -12.03
C TRP A 71 -1.05 3.86 -11.74
N ARG A 72 0.06 3.16 -12.06
CA ARG A 72 0.20 1.71 -11.84
C ARG A 72 0.18 1.32 -10.35
N PRO A 73 0.93 2.00 -9.44
CA PRO A 73 0.79 1.80 -8.00
C PRO A 73 -0.64 1.96 -7.49
N ALA A 74 -1.36 2.99 -7.95
CA ALA A 74 -2.74 3.21 -7.57
C ALA A 74 -3.64 2.07 -8.06
N LEU A 75 -3.49 1.67 -9.33
CA LEU A 75 -4.24 0.54 -9.89
C LEU A 75 -3.95 -0.77 -9.15
N ALA A 76 -2.70 -1.03 -8.78
CA ALA A 76 -2.36 -2.21 -7.99
C ALA A 76 -3.12 -2.24 -6.66
N MET A 77 -3.28 -1.11 -5.98
CA MET A 77 -4.08 -1.02 -4.75
C MET A 77 -5.58 -1.19 -4.96
N VAL A 78 -6.11 -0.77 -6.11
CA VAL A 78 -7.52 -1.02 -6.48
C VAL A 78 -7.83 -2.52 -6.47
N PHE A 79 -6.87 -3.38 -6.79
CA PHE A 79 -7.03 -4.85 -6.70
C PHE A 79 -6.52 -5.45 -5.39
N ALA A 80 -5.39 -4.97 -4.87
CA ALA A 80 -4.76 -5.51 -3.67
C ALA A 80 -5.62 -5.30 -2.42
N ALA A 81 -6.24 -4.12 -2.26
CA ALA A 81 -6.99 -3.81 -1.06
C ALA A 81 -8.33 -4.59 -0.96
N PRO A 82 -9.14 -4.76 -2.02
CA PRO A 82 -10.29 -5.66 -1.96
C PRO A 82 -9.88 -7.12 -1.71
N PHE A 83 -8.81 -7.59 -2.34
CA PHE A 83 -8.28 -8.93 -2.07
C PHE A 83 -7.84 -9.07 -0.61
N ALA A 84 -7.18 -8.06 -0.05
CA ALA A 84 -6.81 -8.01 1.37
C ALA A 84 -8.03 -7.98 2.30
N ALA A 85 -9.12 -7.31 1.92
CA ALA A 85 -10.37 -7.31 2.69
C ALA A 85 -11.00 -8.71 2.75
N VAL A 86 -10.91 -9.48 1.66
CA VAL A 86 -11.32 -10.90 1.62
C VAL A 86 -10.44 -11.74 2.56
N LEU A 87 -9.11 -11.62 2.44
CA LEU A 87 -8.15 -12.33 3.30
C LEU A 87 -8.37 -12.00 4.79
N ARG A 88 -8.64 -10.73 5.11
CA ARG A 88 -8.98 -10.28 6.46
C ARG A 88 -10.29 -10.90 6.96
N GLY A 89 -11.32 -10.99 6.11
CA GLY A 89 -12.59 -11.64 6.45
C GLY A 89 -12.39 -13.11 6.84
N PHE A 90 -11.56 -13.84 6.09
CA PHE A 90 -11.17 -15.21 6.45
C PHE A 90 -10.37 -15.27 7.76
N LEU A 91 -9.38 -14.40 7.93
CA LEU A 91 -8.53 -14.38 9.13
C LEU A 91 -9.33 -14.10 10.41
N LEU A 92 -10.33 -13.24 10.34
CA LEU A 92 -11.14 -12.82 11.48
C LEU A 92 -12.45 -13.61 11.63
N ASN A 93 -12.73 -14.56 10.73
CA ASN A 93 -14.03 -15.22 10.61
C ASN A 93 -15.20 -14.21 10.63
N ALA A 94 -15.08 -13.16 9.81
CA ALA A 94 -15.97 -12.00 9.83
C ALA A 94 -16.51 -11.67 8.43
N PRO A 95 -17.70 -11.04 8.32
CA PRO A 95 -18.24 -10.60 7.04
C PRO A 95 -17.30 -9.63 6.30
N ILE A 96 -17.22 -9.80 4.98
CA ILE A 96 -16.51 -8.86 4.10
C ILE A 96 -17.43 -7.66 3.87
N ILE A 97 -17.07 -6.51 4.44
CA ILE A 97 -17.87 -5.29 4.37
C ILE A 97 -17.50 -4.52 3.08
N PRO A 98 -18.43 -4.33 2.11
CA PRO A 98 -18.10 -3.70 0.82
C PRO A 98 -17.61 -2.26 0.95
N ILE A 99 -18.24 -1.46 1.82
CA ILE A 99 -17.83 -0.06 2.02
C ILE A 99 -16.42 0.04 2.61
N PHE A 100 -16.05 -0.89 3.50
CA PHE A 100 -14.68 -0.98 4.01
C PHE A 100 -13.71 -1.28 2.87
N ALA A 101 -14.00 -2.24 1.99
CA ALA A 101 -13.13 -2.57 0.86
C ALA A 101 -12.93 -1.38 -0.09
N VAL A 102 -13.99 -0.61 -0.39
CA VAL A 102 -13.91 0.57 -1.27
C VAL A 102 -13.09 1.69 -0.63
N VAL A 103 -13.35 2.04 0.63
CA VAL A 103 -12.59 3.08 1.34
C VAL A 103 -11.14 2.66 1.52
N PHE A 104 -10.90 1.40 1.89
CA PHE A 104 -9.56 0.85 2.05
C PHE A 104 -8.77 0.86 0.74
N ALA A 105 -9.39 0.50 -0.38
CA ALA A 105 -8.78 0.59 -1.70
C ALA A 105 -8.45 2.02 -2.11
N SER A 106 -9.39 2.94 -1.91
CA SER A 106 -9.24 4.34 -2.32
C SER A 106 -8.13 5.05 -1.52
N THR A 107 -8.14 4.86 -0.20
CA THR A 107 -7.13 5.45 0.70
C THR A 107 -5.75 4.83 0.51
N SER A 108 -5.67 3.50 0.34
CA SER A 108 -4.39 2.82 0.04
C SER A 108 -3.84 3.18 -1.33
N ALA A 109 -4.70 3.29 -2.35
CA ALA A 109 -4.29 3.73 -3.67
C ALA A 109 -3.74 5.16 -3.65
N LEU A 110 -4.40 6.08 -2.94
CA LEU A 110 -3.90 7.44 -2.75
C LEU A 110 -2.56 7.44 -2.00
N GLY A 111 -2.44 6.69 -0.91
CA GLY A 111 -1.20 6.60 -0.15
C GLY A 111 -0.03 6.07 -0.98
N MET A 112 -0.25 5.01 -1.77
CA MET A 112 0.77 4.46 -2.66
C MET A 112 1.11 5.39 -3.82
N PHE A 113 0.13 6.09 -4.37
CA PHE A 113 0.37 7.13 -5.39
C PHE A 113 1.28 8.23 -4.84
N LEU A 114 0.97 8.76 -3.64
CA LEU A 114 1.75 9.80 -3.00
C LEU A 114 3.16 9.33 -2.64
N TRP A 115 3.30 8.14 -2.03
CA TRP A 115 4.59 7.56 -1.71
C TRP A 115 5.46 7.35 -2.96
N ARG A 116 4.90 6.73 -4.01
CA ARG A 116 5.65 6.50 -5.25
C ARG A 116 5.96 7.81 -5.98
N GLY A 117 5.10 8.81 -5.87
CA GLY A 117 5.39 10.18 -6.33
C GLY A 117 6.60 10.78 -5.61
N ILE A 118 6.64 10.70 -4.27
CA ILE A 118 7.79 11.14 -3.48
C ILE A 118 9.06 10.37 -3.87
N TYR A 119 8.97 9.05 -4.00
CA TYR A 119 10.09 8.22 -4.43
C TYR A 119 10.66 8.67 -5.79
N VAL A 120 9.81 8.90 -6.79
CA VAL A 120 10.23 9.42 -8.12
C VAL A 120 10.90 10.79 -8.00
N LEU A 121 10.35 11.70 -7.20
CA LEU A 121 10.97 13.02 -6.99
C LEU A 121 12.35 12.92 -6.34
N LEU A 122 12.53 11.99 -5.40
CA LEU A 122 13.82 11.73 -4.76
C LEU A 122 14.84 11.10 -5.72
N LEU A 123 14.39 10.29 -6.69
CA LEU A 123 15.25 9.76 -7.75
C LEU A 123 15.75 10.87 -8.67
N ASN A 124 14.82 11.70 -9.18
CA ASN A 124 15.15 12.75 -10.15
C ASN A 124 16.12 13.78 -9.57
N ARG A 125 16.05 14.07 -8.26
CA ARG A 125 16.99 14.96 -7.57
C ARG A 125 18.40 14.40 -7.39
N ARG A 126 18.60 13.09 -7.55
CA ARG A 126 19.90 12.42 -7.41
C ARG A 126 20.61 12.21 -8.74
N GLU A 127 19.88 12.33 -9.86
CA GLU A 127 20.41 12.21 -11.22
C GLU A 127 20.72 13.58 -11.87
N GLN A 128 20.33 14.68 -11.20
CA GLN A 128 20.77 16.05 -11.48
C GLN A 128 21.98 16.39 -10.61
#